data_AF-A0A166B1G3-F1
#
_entry.id   AF-A0A166B1G3-F1
#
_cell.length_a   1.000
_cell.length_b   1.000
_cell.length_c   1.000
_cell.angle_alpha   90.00
_cell.angle_beta   90.00
_cell.angle_gamma   90.00
#
_symmetry.space_group_name_H-M   'P 1'
#
loop_
_entity.id
_entity.type
_entity.pdbx_description
1 polymer ?
#
loop_
_entity_poly.entity_id
_entity_poly.type
_entity_poly.pdbx_seq_one_letter_code
_entity_poly.pdbx_strand_id
1 'polypeptide(L)'
;MGYLVNIVRNTINNVDELPELDFGNNILDGIKAFILIFIYYIIPFIITLLVATLTGGLFAGIEILSVAFGAIENNVADLQTYLFNTIPQSTFETLFISIVITLIVGIILFIVFSIFSSIAFARFSKYESLSEGLNFGEVFNDIKTIGTGKVISWLILLIIVIIVIGLIVGILNLVPYIGIVLGFLLGQSLLEIIFYRSLGLLYREA
;
A
#
# COMPACT_ATOMS: atom_id res chain seq x y z
N MET A 1 -3.54 5.62 12.95
CA MET A 1 -3.04 4.24 13.14
C MET A 1 -3.46 3.62 14.47
N GLY A 2 -3.01 4.04 15.66
CA GLY A 2 -3.43 3.35 16.89
C GLY A 2 -4.92 3.48 17.23
N TYR A 3 -5.54 4.61 16.88
CA TYR A 3 -7.01 4.72 16.89
C TYR A 3 -7.70 3.63 16.05
N LEU A 4 -7.11 3.28 14.91
CA LEU A 4 -7.62 2.27 13.98
C LEU A 4 -7.44 0.85 14.55
N VAL A 5 -6.38 0.62 15.33
CA VAL A 5 -6.19 -0.62 16.11
C VAL A 5 -7.37 -0.81 17.07
N ASN A 6 -7.76 0.24 17.78
CA ASN A 6 -8.91 0.20 18.67
C ASN A 6 -10.23 0.01 17.94
N ILE A 7 -10.41 0.60 16.74
CA ILE A 7 -11.60 0.33 15.91
C ILE A 7 -11.70 -1.16 15.57
N VAL A 8 -10.61 -1.76 15.11
CA VAL A 8 -10.59 -3.19 14.76
C VAL A 8 -10.86 -4.04 16.00
N ARG A 9 -10.18 -3.74 17.11
CA ARG A 9 -10.35 -4.44 18.40
C ARG A 9 -11.80 -4.39 18.89
N ASN A 10 -12.41 -3.20 18.93
CA ASN A 10 -13.80 -3.02 19.31
C ASN A 10 -14.73 -3.82 18.39
N THR A 11 -14.50 -3.74 17.08
CA THR A 11 -15.35 -4.43 16.09
C THR A 11 -15.27 -5.96 16.25
N ILE A 12 -14.07 -6.51 16.48
CA ILE A 12 -13.87 -7.94 16.75
C ILE A 12 -14.63 -8.37 18.02
N ASN A 13 -14.64 -7.50 19.04
CA ASN A 13 -15.26 -7.75 20.33
C ASN A 13 -16.76 -7.38 20.39
N ASN A 14 -17.44 -7.17 19.25
CA ASN A 14 -18.84 -6.75 19.17
C ASN A 14 -19.17 -5.43 19.90
N VAL A 15 -18.20 -4.52 19.96
CA VAL A 15 -18.43 -3.15 20.45
C VAL A 15 -18.72 -2.27 19.24
N ASP A 16 -19.99 -1.88 19.09
CA ASP A 16 -20.47 -1.09 17.94
C ASP A 16 -20.10 0.40 18.03
N GLU A 17 -19.74 0.87 19.23
CA GLU A 17 -19.34 2.25 19.48
C GLU A 17 -17.90 2.52 19.00
N LEU A 18 -17.67 3.74 18.50
CA LEU A 18 -16.32 4.18 18.17
C LEU A 18 -15.50 4.32 19.45
N PRO A 19 -14.22 3.89 19.45
CA PRO A 19 -13.37 4.03 20.62
C PRO A 19 -13.14 5.51 20.94
N GLU A 20 -12.85 5.79 22.21
CA GLU A 20 -12.41 7.10 22.65
C GLU A 20 -10.96 7.39 22.21
N LEU A 21 -10.65 8.68 22.04
CA LEU A 21 -9.30 9.13 21.69
C LEU A 21 -8.40 9.18 22.94
N ASP A 22 -7.74 8.07 23.24
CA ASP A 22 -6.65 8.01 24.21
C ASP A 22 -5.29 8.22 23.51
N PHE A 23 -4.76 9.44 23.51
CA PHE A 23 -3.49 9.76 22.84
C PHE A 23 -2.31 8.93 23.33
N GLY A 24 -2.26 8.56 24.62
CA GLY A 24 -1.12 7.82 25.17
C GLY A 24 -1.03 6.43 24.56
N ASN A 25 -2.11 5.66 24.68
CA ASN A 25 -2.17 4.30 24.16
C ASN A 25 -2.24 4.27 22.62
N ASN A 26 -2.97 5.22 21.99
CA ASN A 26 -3.08 5.29 20.53
C ASN A 26 -1.75 5.62 19.83
N ILE A 27 -0.86 6.39 20.44
CA ILE A 27 0.46 6.63 19.84
C ILE A 27 1.29 5.35 19.85
N LEU A 28 1.35 4.65 20.98
CA LEU A 28 2.13 3.43 21.13
C LEU A 28 1.64 2.32 20.19
N ASP A 29 0.33 2.07 20.17
CA ASP A 29 -0.26 1.07 19.28
C ASP A 29 -0.15 1.49 17.81
N GLY A 30 -0.14 2.80 17.53
CA GLY A 30 0.13 3.34 16.21
C GLY A 30 1.54 3.04 15.71
N ILE A 31 2.56 3.17 16.57
CA ILE A 31 3.95 2.85 16.24
C ILE A 31 4.10 1.34 15.98
N LYS A 32 3.52 0.49 16.84
CA LYS A 32 3.56 -0.97 16.63
C LYS A 32 2.88 -1.37 15.32
N ALA A 33 1.69 -0.83 15.05
CA ALA A 33 0.98 -1.05 13.81
C ALA A 33 1.77 -0.58 12.58
N PHE A 34 2.44 0.55 12.67
CA PHE A 34 3.31 1.04 11.61
C PHE A 34 4.48 0.08 11.35
N ILE A 35 5.17 -0.38 12.41
CA ILE A 35 6.26 -1.37 12.31
C ILE A 35 5.76 -2.67 11.67
N LEU A 36 4.58 -3.15 12.10
CA LEU A 36 3.94 -4.34 11.53
C LEU A 36 3.78 -4.19 10.01
N ILE A 37 3.06 -3.14 9.59
CA ILE A 37 2.79 -2.87 8.18
C ILE A 37 4.11 -2.74 7.40
N PHE A 38 5.08 -2.00 7.94
CA PHE A 38 6.38 -1.82 7.33
C PHE A 38 7.08 -3.16 7.08
N ILE A 39 7.10 -4.07 8.06
CA ILE A 39 7.73 -5.39 7.91
C ILE A 39 7.05 -6.22 6.82
N TYR A 40 5.72 -6.20 6.74
CA TYR A 40 5.00 -6.91 5.67
C TYR A 40 5.36 -6.39 4.27
N TYR A 41 5.67 -5.10 4.12
CA TYR A 41 6.04 -4.52 2.82
C TYR A 41 7.54 -4.60 2.47
N ILE A 42 8.41 -5.04 3.39
CA ILE A 42 9.83 -5.28 3.08
C ILE A 42 9.97 -6.36 2.00
N ILE A 43 9.25 -7.47 2.13
CA ILE A 43 9.34 -8.61 1.20
C ILE A 43 8.94 -8.22 -0.23
N PRO A 44 7.73 -7.66 -0.51
CA PRO A 44 7.35 -7.28 -1.87
C PRO A 44 8.27 -6.20 -2.44
N PHE A 45 8.78 -5.28 -1.61
CA PHE A 45 9.75 -4.28 -2.05
C PHE A 45 11.06 -4.92 -2.52
N ILE A 46 11.65 -5.81 -1.71
CA ILE A 46 12.89 -6.51 -2.08
C ILE A 46 12.70 -7.33 -3.35
N ILE A 47 11.61 -8.09 -3.46
CA ILE A 47 11.35 -8.91 -4.66
C ILE A 47 11.18 -8.02 -5.89
N THR A 48 10.47 -6.89 -5.78
CA THR A 48 10.30 -5.95 -6.90
C THR A 48 11.65 -5.36 -7.33
N LEU A 49 12.52 -5.01 -6.37
CA LEU A 49 13.88 -4.54 -6.66
C LEU A 49 14.74 -5.61 -7.36
N LEU A 50 14.64 -6.87 -6.91
CA LEU A 50 15.31 -7.99 -7.54
C LEU A 50 14.82 -8.18 -8.98
N VAL A 51 13.51 -8.13 -9.23
CA VAL A 51 12.96 -8.22 -10.59
C VAL A 51 13.47 -7.11 -11.48
N ALA A 52 13.48 -5.86 -11.00
CA ALA A 52 14.02 -4.71 -11.73
C ALA A 52 15.53 -4.85 -12.04
N THR A 53 16.28 -5.49 -11.14
CA THR A 53 17.71 -5.79 -11.34
C THR A 53 17.90 -6.91 -12.38
N LEU A 54 17.19 -8.03 -12.22
CA LEU A 54 17.32 -9.24 -13.03
C LEU A 54 16.85 -9.02 -14.48
N THR A 55 15.90 -8.12 -14.69
CA THR A 55 15.43 -7.70 -16.02
C THR A 55 16.32 -6.63 -16.65
N GLY A 56 17.36 -6.15 -15.96
CA GLY A 56 18.30 -5.15 -16.47
C GLY A 56 17.83 -3.69 -16.37
N GLY A 57 16.60 -3.43 -15.92
CA GLY A 57 16.04 -2.07 -15.91
C GLY A 57 16.75 -1.12 -14.96
N LEU A 58 17.21 -1.59 -13.79
CA LEU A 58 17.98 -0.73 -12.90
C LEU A 58 19.30 -0.29 -13.54
N PHE A 59 20.02 -1.21 -14.19
CA PHE A 59 21.28 -0.88 -14.87
C PHE A 59 21.04 0.04 -16.07
N ALA A 60 20.03 -0.27 -16.91
CA ALA A 60 19.66 0.57 -18.05
C ALA A 60 19.24 1.98 -17.62
N GLY A 61 18.48 2.10 -16.54
CA GLY A 61 18.07 3.39 -15.97
C GLY A 61 19.25 4.20 -15.43
N ILE A 62 20.19 3.56 -14.75
CA ILE A 62 21.42 4.21 -14.26
C ILE A 62 22.29 4.69 -15.43
N GLU A 63 22.44 3.88 -16.47
CA GLU A 63 23.20 4.25 -17.67
C GLU A 63 22.60 5.49 -18.33
N ILE A 64 21.29 5.48 -18.62
CA ILE A 64 20.58 6.62 -19.22
C ILE A 64 20.73 7.87 -18.36
N LEU A 65 20.56 7.74 -17.05
CA LEU A 65 20.69 8.85 -16.11
C LEU A 65 22.12 9.41 -16.07
N SER A 66 23.13 8.54 -16.08
CA SER A 66 24.54 8.96 -16.06
C SER A 66 24.93 9.74 -17.32
N VAL A 67 24.50 9.27 -18.50
CA VAL A 67 24.75 9.96 -19.77
C VAL A 67 23.99 11.28 -19.82
N ALA A 68 22.75 11.33 -19.30
CA ALA A 68 21.97 12.56 -19.22
C ALA A 68 22.65 13.61 -18.32
N PHE A 69 23.16 13.21 -17.15
CA PHE A 69 23.91 14.11 -16.29
C PHE A 69 25.19 14.62 -16.95
N GLY A 70 25.95 13.75 -17.62
CA GLY A 70 27.13 14.17 -18.39
C GLY A 70 26.79 15.16 -19.51
N ALA A 71 25.67 14.98 -20.20
CA ALA A 71 25.21 15.91 -21.23
C ALA A 71 24.85 17.30 -20.67
N ILE A 72 24.20 17.33 -19.50
CA ILE A 72 23.85 18.58 -18.80
C ILE A 72 25.13 19.29 -18.35
N GLU A 73 26.09 18.57 -17.77
CA GLU A 73 27.38 19.13 -17.35
C GLU A 73 28.13 19.78 -18.53
N ASN A 74 28.07 19.17 -19.72
CA ASN A 74 28.72 19.67 -20.92
C ASN A 74 27.88 20.73 -21.69
N ASN A 75 26.80 21.24 -21.12
CA ASN A 75 25.89 22.22 -21.73
C ASN A 75 25.41 21.80 -23.15
N VAL A 76 25.10 20.53 -23.32
CA VAL A 76 24.56 20.01 -24.59
C VAL A 76 23.22 20.67 -24.88
N ALA A 77 23.12 21.37 -26.02
CA ALA A 77 21.94 22.16 -26.40
C ALA A 77 20.69 21.30 -26.69
N ASP A 78 20.87 20.08 -27.21
CA ASP A 78 19.80 19.12 -27.47
C ASP A 78 20.08 17.79 -26.75
N LEU A 79 19.57 17.69 -25.52
CA LEU A 79 19.70 16.51 -24.69
C LEU A 79 19.05 15.28 -25.32
N GLN A 80 17.92 15.46 -26.00
CA GLN A 80 17.16 14.35 -26.57
C GLN A 80 17.97 13.68 -27.68
N THR A 81 18.44 14.46 -28.65
CA THR A 81 19.24 13.95 -29.76
C THR A 81 20.55 13.35 -29.27
N TYR A 82 21.18 13.96 -28.26
CA TYR A 82 22.40 13.42 -27.67
C TYR A 82 22.21 12.04 -27.02
N LEU A 83 21.13 11.86 -26.25
CA LEU A 83 20.80 10.58 -25.62
C LEU A 83 20.53 9.48 -26.64
N PHE A 84 19.73 9.76 -27.69
CA PHE A 84 19.42 8.77 -28.73
C PHE A 84 20.62 8.36 -29.57
N ASN A 85 21.62 9.24 -29.72
CA ASN A 85 22.85 8.92 -30.47
C ASN A 85 23.92 8.26 -29.61
N THR A 86 23.95 8.55 -28.30
CA THR A 86 25.00 8.09 -27.38
C THR A 86 24.65 6.76 -26.74
N ILE A 87 23.36 6.53 -26.44
CA ILE A 87 22.89 5.34 -25.75
C ILE A 87 22.37 4.33 -26.78
N PRO A 88 22.81 3.06 -26.73
CA PRO A 88 22.27 2.01 -27.59
C PRO A 88 20.75 1.90 -27.48
N GLN A 89 20.06 1.73 -28.61
CA GLN A 89 18.60 1.53 -28.63
C GLN A 89 18.17 0.36 -27.72
N SER A 90 19.01 -0.69 -27.62
CA SER A 90 18.77 -1.84 -26.75
C SER A 90 18.67 -1.49 -25.26
N THR A 91 19.32 -0.42 -24.80
CA THR A 91 19.25 0.03 -23.40
C THR A 91 17.87 0.64 -23.11
N PHE A 92 17.33 1.43 -24.04
CA PHE A 92 15.96 1.94 -23.93
C PHE A 92 14.92 0.84 -24.00
N GLU A 93 15.09 -0.14 -24.89
CA GLU A 93 14.21 -1.30 -25.01
C GLU A 93 14.22 -2.14 -23.72
N THR A 94 15.42 -2.39 -23.17
CA THR A 94 15.60 -3.10 -21.90
C THR A 94 14.90 -2.38 -20.76
N LEU A 95 15.08 -1.05 -20.66
CA LEU A 95 14.41 -0.25 -19.63
C LEU A 95 12.88 -0.35 -19.76
N PHE A 96 12.35 -0.20 -20.97
CA PHE A 96 10.90 -0.27 -21.20
C PHE A 96 10.33 -1.63 -20.81
N ILE A 97 10.93 -2.72 -21.31
CA ILE A 97 10.49 -4.09 -21.00
C ILE A 97 10.59 -4.36 -19.50
N SER A 98 11.70 -3.95 -18.86
CA SER A 98 11.90 -4.13 -17.43
C SER A 98 10.86 -3.37 -16.60
N ILE A 99 10.53 -2.11 -16.96
CA ILE A 99 9.50 -1.34 -16.26
C ILE A 99 8.15 -2.08 -16.34
N VAL A 100 7.76 -2.56 -17.52
CA VAL A 100 6.49 -3.28 -17.70
C VAL A 100 6.45 -4.55 -16.83
N ILE A 101 7.51 -5.37 -16.87
CA ILE A 101 7.59 -6.60 -16.07
C ILE A 101 7.56 -6.27 -14.57
N THR A 102 8.38 -5.31 -14.14
CA THR A 102 8.49 -4.90 -12.74
C THR A 102 7.18 -4.33 -12.22
N LEU A 103 6.45 -3.56 -13.02
CA LEU A 103 5.14 -3.04 -12.64
C LEU A 103 4.11 -4.15 -12.46
N ILE A 104 4.03 -5.09 -13.40
CA ILE A 104 3.09 -6.22 -13.31
C ILE A 104 3.38 -7.06 -12.05
N VAL A 105 4.64 -7.45 -11.86
CA VAL A 105 5.05 -8.27 -10.71
C VAL A 105 4.86 -7.50 -9.40
N GLY A 106 5.24 -6.22 -9.37
CA GLY A 106 5.08 -5.34 -8.23
C GLY A 106 3.61 -5.20 -7.83
N ILE A 107 2.71 -4.91 -8.77
CA ILE A 107 1.27 -4.80 -8.50
C ILE A 107 0.74 -6.08 -7.85
N ILE A 108 1.06 -7.25 -8.42
CA ILE A 108 0.60 -8.54 -7.89
C ILE A 108 1.12 -8.74 -6.46
N LEU A 109 2.42 -8.54 -6.23
CA LEU A 109 3.03 -8.73 -4.91
C LEU A 109 2.46 -7.77 -3.87
N PHE A 110 2.33 -6.49 -4.20
CA PHE A 110 1.80 -5.50 -3.27
C PHE A 110 0.33 -5.78 -2.93
N ILE A 111 -0.50 -6.23 -3.89
CA ILE A 111 -1.88 -6.64 -3.59
C ILE A 111 -1.90 -7.84 -2.62
N VAL A 112 -1.11 -8.87 -2.89
CA VAL A 112 -1.05 -10.07 -2.02
C VAL A 112 -0.60 -9.68 -0.62
N PHE A 113 0.49 -8.92 -0.49
CA PHE A 113 1.00 -8.49 0.81
C PHE A 113 0.10 -7.48 1.52
N SER A 114 -0.72 -6.70 0.79
CA SER A 114 -1.75 -5.84 1.38
C SER A 114 -2.80 -6.66 2.14
N ILE A 115 -3.23 -7.80 1.56
CA ILE A 115 -4.18 -8.71 2.20
C ILE A 115 -3.56 -9.29 3.47
N PHE A 116 -2.35 -9.85 3.35
CA PHE A 116 -1.63 -10.40 4.50
C PHE A 116 -1.43 -9.36 5.61
N SER A 117 -0.99 -8.15 5.26
CA SER A 117 -0.80 -7.05 6.21
C SER A 117 -2.11 -6.63 6.88
N SER A 118 -3.24 -6.69 6.19
CA SER A 118 -4.54 -6.33 6.75
C SER A 118 -4.99 -7.36 7.79
N ILE A 119 -4.91 -8.65 7.47
CA ILE A 119 -5.25 -9.72 8.42
C ILE A 119 -4.27 -9.73 9.61
N ALA A 120 -2.98 -9.51 9.34
CA ALA A 120 -1.98 -9.33 10.38
C ALA A 120 -2.29 -8.17 11.33
N PHE A 121 -2.79 -7.04 10.79
CA PHE A 121 -3.23 -5.90 11.58
C PHE A 121 -4.41 -6.27 12.48
N ALA A 122 -5.37 -7.05 11.96
CA ALA A 122 -6.51 -7.51 12.76
C ALA A 122 -6.09 -8.47 13.87
N ARG A 123 -5.17 -9.39 13.57
CA ARG A 123 -4.56 -10.28 14.57
C ARG A 123 -3.82 -9.50 15.65
N PHE A 124 -2.96 -8.56 15.26
CA PHE A 124 -2.29 -7.64 16.17
C PHE A 124 -3.30 -6.88 17.04
N SER A 125 -4.42 -6.43 16.48
CA SER A 125 -5.46 -5.70 17.21
C SER A 125 -6.20 -6.58 18.22
N LYS A 126 -6.43 -7.87 17.90
CA LYS A 126 -7.09 -8.86 18.78
C LYS A 126 -6.20 -9.30 19.94
N TYR A 127 -4.92 -9.57 19.67
CA TYR A 127 -4.00 -10.12 20.68
C TYR A 127 -3.11 -9.06 21.34
N GLU A 128 -3.20 -7.79 20.90
CA GLU A 128 -2.42 -6.65 21.41
C GLU A 128 -0.89 -6.84 21.36
N SER A 129 -0.44 -7.79 20.55
CA SER A 129 0.96 -8.24 20.47
C SER A 129 1.48 -8.15 19.05
N LEU A 130 2.56 -7.39 18.87
CA LEU A 130 3.22 -7.26 17.57
C LEU A 130 3.74 -8.62 17.05
N SER A 131 4.18 -9.49 17.97
CA SER A 131 4.66 -10.83 17.63
C SER A 131 3.57 -11.70 17.02
N GLU A 132 2.32 -11.55 17.48
CA GLU A 132 1.18 -12.28 16.91
C GLU A 132 0.87 -11.78 15.50
N GLY A 133 0.85 -10.47 15.28
CA GLY A 133 0.68 -9.92 13.93
C GLY A 133 1.79 -10.32 12.95
N LEU A 134 3.03 -10.46 13.44
CA LEU A 134 4.19 -10.85 12.65
C LEU A 134 4.33 -12.37 12.44
N ASN A 135 3.47 -13.17 13.06
CA ASN A 135 3.47 -14.60 12.85
C ASN A 135 2.79 -14.94 11.51
N PHE A 136 3.57 -14.93 10.43
CA PHE A 136 3.09 -15.21 9.07
C PHE A 136 2.37 -16.55 8.94
N GLY A 137 2.81 -17.58 9.67
CA GLY A 137 2.18 -18.91 9.63
C GLY A 137 0.76 -18.88 10.19
N GLU A 138 0.60 -18.16 11.29
CA GLU A 138 -0.69 -17.95 11.93
C GLU A 138 -1.61 -17.02 11.13
N VAL A 139 -1.08 -15.92 10.58
CA VAL A 139 -1.85 -15.03 9.68
C VAL A 139 -2.35 -15.77 8.44
N PHE A 140 -1.52 -16.67 7.90
CA PHE A 140 -1.94 -17.54 6.80
C PHE A 140 -3.02 -18.54 7.22
N ASN A 141 -2.96 -19.04 8.47
CA ASN A 141 -4.00 -19.90 9.02
C ASN A 141 -5.33 -19.12 9.18
N ASP A 142 -5.28 -17.89 9.69
CA ASP A 142 -6.47 -17.03 9.81
C ASP A 142 -7.11 -16.77 8.43
N ILE A 143 -6.30 -16.49 7.40
CA ILE A 143 -6.80 -16.34 6.01
C ILE A 143 -7.52 -17.62 5.54
N LYS A 144 -6.99 -18.80 5.88
CA LYS A 144 -7.63 -20.08 5.52
C LYS A 144 -8.94 -20.29 6.27
N THR A 145 -8.98 -19.97 7.56
CA THR A 145 -10.18 -20.12 8.40
C THR A 145 -11.30 -19.21 7.90
N ILE A 146 -11.00 -17.93 7.61
CA ILE A 146 -11.95 -17.00 6.99
C ILE A 146 -12.39 -17.51 5.61
N GLY A 147 -11.45 -18.07 4.84
CA GLY A 147 -11.65 -18.55 3.49
C GLY A 147 -11.29 -17.48 2.45
N THR A 148 -10.42 -17.85 1.51
CA THR A 148 -9.86 -16.95 0.48
C THR A 148 -10.93 -16.26 -0.37
N GLY A 149 -12.02 -16.96 -0.71
CA GLY A 149 -13.14 -16.40 -1.47
C GLY A 149 -13.83 -15.24 -0.74
N LYS A 150 -13.97 -15.33 0.59
CA LYS A 150 -14.54 -14.24 1.41
C LYS A 150 -13.58 -13.06 1.53
N VAL A 151 -12.30 -13.33 1.75
CA VAL A 151 -11.26 -12.28 1.77
C VAL A 151 -11.21 -11.52 0.45
N ILE A 152 -11.28 -12.23 -0.69
CA ILE A 152 -11.34 -11.61 -2.02
C ILE A 152 -12.65 -10.83 -2.20
N SER A 153 -13.79 -11.37 -1.76
CA SER A 153 -15.08 -10.68 -1.84
C SER A 153 -15.09 -9.39 -1.02
N TRP A 154 -14.51 -9.40 0.19
CA TRP A 154 -14.30 -8.23 1.02
C TRP A 154 -13.44 -7.18 0.31
N LEU A 155 -12.35 -7.59 -0.33
CA LEU A 155 -11.50 -6.69 -1.11
C LEU A 155 -12.26 -6.04 -2.28
N ILE A 156 -13.05 -6.82 -3.02
CA ILE A 156 -13.87 -6.30 -4.13
C ILE A 156 -14.90 -5.29 -3.62
N LEU A 157 -15.60 -5.59 -2.51
CA LEU A 157 -16.57 -4.68 -1.91
C LEU A 157 -15.90 -3.38 -1.45
N LEU A 158 -14.70 -3.46 -0.86
CA LEU A 158 -13.93 -2.27 -0.49
C LEU A 158 -13.54 -1.44 -1.71
N ILE A 159 -13.12 -2.06 -2.81
CA ILE A 159 -12.79 -1.34 -4.05
C ILE A 159 -14.03 -0.57 -4.55
N ILE A 160 -15.22 -1.18 -4.51
CA ILE A 160 -16.47 -0.50 -4.89
C ILE A 160 -16.73 0.71 -3.99
N VAL A 161 -16.60 0.56 -2.67
CA VAL A 161 -16.79 1.66 -1.71
C VAL A 161 -15.78 2.79 -1.95
N ILE A 162 -14.51 2.45 -2.20
CA ILE A 162 -13.46 3.40 -2.53
C ILE A 162 -13.80 4.18 -3.79
N ILE A 163 -14.29 3.51 -4.84
CA ILE A 163 -14.71 4.17 -6.09
C ILE A 163 -15.86 5.15 -5.81
N VAL A 164 -16.90 4.72 -5.08
CA VAL A 164 -18.07 5.56 -4.79
C VAL A 164 -17.68 6.80 -3.98
N ILE A 165 -16.91 6.64 -2.90
CA ILE A 165 -16.47 7.76 -2.08
C ILE A 165 -15.49 8.65 -2.88
N GLY A 166 -14.61 8.05 -3.68
CA GLY A 166 -13.69 8.76 -4.56
C GLY A 166 -14.40 9.66 -5.57
N LEU A 167 -15.53 9.22 -6.14
CA LEU A 167 -16.35 10.05 -7.02
C LEU A 167 -16.96 11.24 -6.27
N ILE A 168 -17.48 11.02 -5.06
CA ILE A 168 -18.04 12.09 -4.21
C ILE A 168 -16.97 13.13 -3.88
N VAL A 169 -15.79 12.68 -3.44
CA VAL A 169 -14.64 13.54 -3.15
C VAL A 169 -14.17 14.29 -4.39
N GLY A 170 -14.19 13.63 -5.56
CA GLY A 170 -13.86 14.25 -6.85
C GLY A 170 -14.79 15.43 -7.19
N ILE A 171 -16.09 15.29 -6.93
CA ILE A 171 -17.06 16.38 -7.11
C ILE A 171 -16.81 17.51 -6.10
N LEU A 172 -16.56 17.17 -4.83
CA LEU A 172 -16.27 18.18 -3.80
C LEU A 172 -15.05 19.03 -4.19
N ASN A 173 -14.00 18.41 -4.72
CA ASN A 173 -12.77 19.08 -5.14
C ASN A 173 -12.94 20.05 -6.32
N LEU A 174 -14.10 20.07 -7.00
CA LEU A 174 -14.42 21.11 -7.99
C LEU A 174 -14.58 22.50 -7.35
N VAL A 175 -14.82 22.56 -6.03
CA VAL A 175 -14.86 23.81 -5.26
C VAL A 175 -13.46 24.09 -4.71
N PRO A 176 -12.77 25.17 -5.16
CA PRO A 176 -11.44 25.50 -4.68
C PRO A 176 -11.40 25.70 -3.16
N TYR A 177 -10.30 25.24 -2.54
CA TYR A 177 -10.01 25.32 -1.10
C TYR A 177 -10.97 24.53 -0.20
N ILE A 178 -12.26 24.88 -0.16
CA ILE A 178 -13.27 24.25 0.72
C ILE A 178 -13.48 22.79 0.33
N GLY A 179 -13.57 22.50 -0.97
CA GLY A 179 -13.73 21.17 -1.50
C GLY A 179 -12.61 20.23 -1.08
N ILE A 180 -11.36 20.70 -1.13
CA ILE A 180 -10.16 19.94 -0.76
C ILE A 180 -10.17 19.62 0.74
N VAL A 181 -10.48 20.61 1.59
CA VAL A 181 -10.54 20.42 3.04
C VAL A 181 -11.63 19.43 3.42
N LEU A 182 -12.84 19.58 2.87
CA LEU A 182 -13.95 18.66 3.14
C LEU A 182 -13.69 17.27 2.54
N GLY A 183 -13.11 17.21 1.35
CA GLY A 183 -12.74 15.96 0.69
C GLY A 183 -11.72 15.17 1.49
N PHE A 184 -10.76 15.84 2.12
CA PHE A 184 -9.81 15.20 3.03
C PHE A 184 -10.50 14.71 4.32
N LEU A 185 -11.21 15.60 5.02
CA LEU A 185 -11.83 15.28 6.32
C LEU A 185 -12.92 14.21 6.22
N LEU A 186 -13.76 14.27 5.19
CA LEU A 186 -14.85 13.33 5.02
C LEU A 186 -14.38 12.09 4.25
N GLY A 187 -13.70 12.30 3.12
CA GLY A 187 -13.30 11.20 2.24
C GLY A 187 -12.31 10.25 2.91
N GLN A 188 -11.15 10.77 3.32
CA GLN A 188 -10.06 9.92 3.83
C GLN A 188 -10.44 9.32 5.19
N SER A 189 -10.96 10.12 6.11
CA SER A 189 -11.29 9.62 7.46
C SER A 189 -12.43 8.59 7.44
N LEU A 190 -13.49 8.78 6.63
CA LEU A 190 -14.56 7.78 6.52
C LEU A 190 -14.06 6.50 5.87
N LEU A 191 -13.21 6.60 4.84
CA LEU A 191 -12.64 5.42 4.18
C LEU A 191 -11.81 4.58 5.15
N GLU A 192 -10.97 5.21 5.97
CA GLU A 192 -10.20 4.50 6.99
C GLU A 192 -11.13 3.81 8.01
N ILE A 193 -12.11 4.51 8.57
CA ILE A 193 -13.04 3.92 9.55
C ILE A 193 -13.79 2.73 8.94
N ILE A 194 -14.31 2.86 7.72
CA ILE A 194 -15.02 1.78 7.02
C ILE A 194 -14.08 0.60 6.77
N PHE A 195 -12.86 0.87 6.28
CA PHE A 195 -11.86 -0.15 6.04
C PHE A 195 -11.57 -0.95 7.31
N TYR A 196 -11.20 -0.29 8.41
CA TYR A 196 -10.81 -0.95 9.64
C TYR A 196 -12.00 -1.61 10.38
N ARG A 197 -13.21 -1.04 10.32
CA ARG A 197 -14.41 -1.73 10.81
C ARG A 197 -14.69 -2.98 9.99
N SER A 198 -14.70 -2.89 8.66
CA SER A 198 -14.96 -4.05 7.79
C SER A 198 -13.91 -5.15 7.96
N LEU A 199 -12.65 -4.77 8.20
CA LEU A 199 -11.57 -5.69 8.52
C LEU A 199 -11.82 -6.42 9.84
N GLY A 200 -12.24 -5.69 10.87
CA GLY A 200 -12.64 -6.30 12.15
C GLY A 200 -13.79 -7.28 11.98
N LEU A 201 -14.81 -6.93 11.17
CA LEU A 201 -15.93 -7.82 10.86
C LEU A 201 -15.48 -9.09 10.11
N LEU A 202 -14.61 -8.95 9.11
CA LEU A 202 -14.07 -10.08 8.36
C LEU A 202 -13.28 -11.02 9.29
N TYR A 203 -12.45 -10.45 10.17
CA TYR A 203 -11.57 -11.22 11.05
C TYR A 203 -12.31 -11.96 12.18
N ARG A 204 -13.58 -11.62 12.45
CA ARG A 204 -14.40 -12.40 13.40
C ARG A 204 -14.70 -13.82 12.93
N GLU A 205 -14.50 -14.09 11.65
CA GLU A 205 -14.68 -15.42 11.08
C GLU A 205 -13.40 -16.27 11.17
N ALA A 206 -12.30 -15.72 11.70
CA ALA A 206 -11.04 -16.41 11.94
C ALA A 206 -11.00 -17.16 13.28
#